data_AF-A0A9J5WG50-F1
#
_entry.id   AF-A0A9J5WG50-F1
#
_cell.length_a   1.000
_cell.length_b   1.000
_cell.length_c   1.000
_cell.angle_alpha   90.00
_cell.angle_beta   90.00
_cell.angle_gamma   90.00
#
_symmetry.space_group_name_H-M   'P 1'
#
loop_
_entity.id
_entity.type
_entity.pdbx_description
1 polymer ?
#
loop_
_entity_poly.entity_id
_entity_poly.type
_entity_poly.pdbx_seq_one_letter_code
_entity_poly.pdbx_strand_id
1 'polypeptide(L)'
;MHSRQVLHGAERGEKSALFLSPLRPSFKNPGTDVTQTGSQFTLFLAAPLQAFCQLVGLVSSDKDLDCSDEADGIISTAFAEWEVILCTLTNLDLVWAQVLSDPFLRRLILRFIFCRAVLGLFCLHERGNEYLPVCLPKLPDTFSPDSETVQPSIKRLARLLKVGDCFRF
;
A
#
# COMPACT_ATOMS: atom_id res chain seq x y z
N MET A 1 -8.86 -1.17 -26.37
CA MET A 1 -8.71 0.29 -26.47
C MET A 1 -9.41 0.94 -25.29
N HIS A 2 -8.81 2.03 -24.78
CA HIS A 2 -9.13 2.82 -23.57
C HIS A 2 -8.63 2.16 -22.27
N SER A 3 -7.81 2.81 -21.44
CA SER A 3 -7.77 4.22 -21.03
C SER A 3 -6.37 4.86 -21.07
N ARG A 4 -6.30 6.11 -21.53
CA ARG A 4 -5.09 6.93 -21.63
C ARG A 4 -4.67 7.41 -20.24
N GLN A 5 -3.48 7.04 -19.78
CA GLN A 5 -2.75 7.83 -18.78
C GLN A 5 -2.25 9.12 -19.45
N VAL A 6 -3.13 10.11 -19.57
CA VAL A 6 -2.76 11.50 -19.81
C VAL A 6 -3.67 12.36 -18.94
N LEU A 7 -3.29 12.49 -17.66
CA LEU A 7 -3.74 13.62 -16.86
C LEU A 7 -2.67 14.68 -17.02
N HIS A 8 -2.78 15.45 -18.11
CA HIS A 8 -2.03 16.70 -18.27
C HIS A 8 -2.56 17.66 -17.19
N GLY A 9 -1.71 18.06 -16.25
CA GLY A 9 -2.02 19.01 -15.17
C GLY A 9 -2.22 20.45 -15.65
N ALA A 10 -2.87 20.66 -16.80
CA ALA A 10 -3.05 21.96 -17.45
C ALA A 10 -4.52 22.32 -17.71
N GLU A 11 -5.47 21.72 -16.98
CA GLU A 11 -6.89 22.01 -17.12
C GLU A 11 -7.46 22.51 -15.80
N ARG A 12 -7.29 23.81 -15.51
CA ARG A 12 -8.11 24.69 -14.63
C ARG A 12 -8.74 24.12 -13.33
N GLY A 13 -8.26 23.00 -12.83
CA GLY A 13 -8.73 22.28 -11.65
C GLY A 13 -7.74 22.44 -10.51
N GLU A 14 -8.27 22.48 -9.30
CA GLU A 14 -7.49 22.55 -8.07
C GLU A 14 -6.52 21.37 -8.00
N LYS A 15 -5.26 21.63 -7.63
CA LYS A 15 -4.27 20.56 -7.51
C LYS A 15 -4.75 19.60 -6.41
N SER A 16 -4.91 18.32 -6.76
CA SER A 16 -5.46 17.30 -5.86
C SER A 16 -4.56 16.07 -5.78
N ALA A 17 -4.52 15.46 -4.60
CA ALA A 17 -3.89 14.16 -4.41
C ALA A 17 -4.85 13.08 -4.91
N LEU A 18 -4.34 12.17 -5.74
CA LEU A 18 -5.09 11.04 -6.26
C LEU A 18 -4.43 9.74 -5.85
N PHE A 19 -5.24 8.78 -5.42
CA PHE A 19 -4.87 7.40 -5.16
C PHE A 19 -5.64 6.51 -6.14
N LEU A 20 -4.91 5.88 -7.07
CA LEU A 20 -5.46 5.07 -8.14
C LEU A 20 -5.20 3.59 -7.83
N SER A 21 -6.25 2.77 -7.88
CA SER A 21 -6.12 1.32 -7.74
C SER A 21 -5.31 0.74 -8.90
N PRO A 22 -4.71 -0.46 -8.71
CA PRO A 22 -4.16 -1.23 -9.82
C PRO A 22 -5.18 -1.42 -10.95
N LEU A 23 -4.70 -1.51 -12.19
CA LEU A 23 -5.52 -1.85 -13.35
C LEU A 23 -5.94 -3.32 -13.32
N ARG A 24 -5.13 -4.19 -12.70
CA ARG A 24 -5.43 -5.60 -12.48
C ARG A 24 -5.35 -6.00 -11.01
N PRO A 25 -6.27 -6.83 -10.50
CA PRO A 25 -6.22 -7.32 -9.13
C PRO A 25 -5.07 -8.32 -8.94
N SER A 26 -4.55 -8.40 -7.72
CA SER A 26 -3.49 -9.36 -7.33
C SER A 26 -4.01 -10.53 -6.47
N PHE A 27 -5.26 -10.48 -5.99
CA PHE A 27 -5.87 -11.59 -5.24
C PHE A 27 -6.23 -12.76 -6.17
N LYS A 28 -5.91 -13.99 -5.72
CA LYS A 28 -6.17 -15.24 -6.45
C LYS A 28 -7.64 -15.68 -6.44
N ASN A 29 -8.46 -15.18 -5.49
CA ASN A 29 -9.85 -15.62 -5.32
C ASN A 29 -10.81 -14.41 -5.23
N PRO A 30 -11.62 -14.14 -6.27
CA PRO A 30 -12.76 -13.24 -6.20
C PRO A 30 -13.99 -13.86 -5.50
N GLY A 31 -13.84 -14.99 -4.80
CA GLY A 31 -14.94 -15.88 -4.39
C GLY A 31 -15.36 -15.86 -2.92
N THR A 32 -14.62 -15.19 -2.02
CA THR A 32 -15.05 -15.00 -0.62
C THR A 32 -15.64 -13.61 -0.46
N ASP A 33 -16.98 -13.53 -0.41
CA ASP A 33 -17.79 -12.35 -0.10
C ASP A 33 -17.23 -10.99 -0.56
N VAL A 34 -17.03 -10.86 -1.87
CA VAL A 34 -16.80 -9.57 -2.57
C VAL A 34 -17.98 -8.60 -2.39
N THR A 35 -19.06 -9.03 -1.73
CA THR A 35 -20.24 -8.22 -1.42
C THR A 35 -20.05 -7.30 -0.21
N GLN A 36 -19.10 -7.56 0.71
CA GLN A 36 -18.94 -6.77 1.95
C GLN A 36 -17.67 -5.94 2.01
N THR A 37 -16.62 -6.33 1.29
CA THR A 37 -15.31 -5.66 1.32
C THR A 37 -14.97 -5.29 -0.12
N GLY A 38 -14.83 -4.00 -0.44
CA GLY A 38 -14.66 -3.52 -1.82
C GLY A 38 -13.38 -4.01 -2.53
N SER A 39 -12.83 -3.21 -3.44
CA SER A 39 -11.61 -3.63 -4.16
C SER A 39 -10.46 -3.98 -3.19
N GLN A 40 -9.53 -4.87 -3.61
CA GLN A 40 -8.30 -5.17 -2.86
C GLN A 40 -7.59 -3.91 -2.39
N PHE A 41 -7.52 -2.91 -3.27
CA PHE A 41 -6.92 -1.62 -2.97
C PHE A 41 -7.64 -0.92 -1.81
N THR A 42 -8.97 -0.86 -1.86
CA THR A 42 -9.80 -0.30 -0.77
C THR A 42 -9.57 -1.03 0.55
N LEU A 43 -9.43 -2.37 0.52
CA LEU A 43 -9.14 -3.14 1.72
C LEU A 43 -7.78 -2.79 2.32
N PHE A 44 -6.72 -2.66 1.52
CA PHE A 44 -5.44 -2.16 2.01
C PHE A 44 -5.53 -0.76 2.64
N LEU A 45 -6.34 0.13 2.05
CA LEU A 45 -6.57 1.47 2.59
C LEU A 45 -7.41 1.48 3.88
N ALA A 46 -8.22 0.45 4.13
CA ALA A 46 -9.09 0.35 5.30
C ALA A 46 -8.46 -0.47 6.44
N ALA A 47 -7.94 -1.66 6.13
CA ALA A 47 -7.40 -2.66 7.05
C ALA A 47 -6.15 -3.34 6.44
N PRO A 48 -4.96 -2.70 6.55
CA PRO A 48 -3.75 -3.14 5.85
C PRO A 48 -3.27 -4.54 6.24
N LEU A 49 -3.33 -4.92 7.53
CA LEU A 49 -2.94 -6.27 7.97
C LEU A 49 -3.88 -7.32 7.38
N GLN A 50 -5.19 -7.10 7.46
CA GLN A 50 -6.18 -8.01 6.88
C GLN A 50 -5.97 -8.17 5.37
N ALA A 51 -5.71 -7.08 4.65
CA ALA A 51 -5.42 -7.10 3.23
C ALA A 51 -4.16 -7.91 2.90
N PHE A 52 -3.12 -7.77 3.72
CA PHE A 52 -1.88 -8.53 3.61
C PHE A 52 -2.15 -10.02 3.83
N CYS A 53 -2.80 -10.41 4.92
CA CYS A 53 -3.13 -11.80 5.22
C CYS A 53 -3.94 -12.46 4.10
N GLN A 54 -4.96 -11.76 3.59
CA GLN A 54 -5.74 -12.24 2.44
C GLN A 54 -4.90 -12.40 1.17
N LEU A 55 -3.94 -11.50 0.91
CA LEU A 55 -3.05 -11.59 -0.26
C LEU A 55 -2.21 -12.88 -0.23
N VAL A 56 -1.67 -13.22 0.93
CA VAL A 56 -0.78 -14.39 1.11
C VAL A 56 -1.57 -15.68 1.38
N GLY A 57 -2.90 -15.63 1.37
CA GLY A 57 -3.78 -16.79 1.55
C GLY A 57 -3.92 -17.26 2.99
N LEU A 58 -3.60 -16.41 3.98
CA LEU A 58 -3.86 -16.68 5.38
C LEU A 58 -5.33 -16.39 5.69
N VAL A 59 -6.06 -17.41 6.12
CA VAL A 59 -7.41 -17.26 6.67
C VAL A 59 -7.24 -16.95 8.16
N SER A 60 -7.83 -15.84 8.63
CA SER A 60 -7.86 -15.53 10.06
C SER A 60 -8.64 -16.62 10.78
N SER A 61 -7.96 -17.60 11.35
CA SER A 61 -8.55 -18.48 12.36
C SER A 61 -8.26 -17.88 13.73
N ASP A 62 -9.18 -18.02 14.69
CA ASP A 62 -9.05 -17.50 16.07
C ASP A 62 -7.78 -17.97 16.83
N LYS A 63 -6.95 -18.83 16.24
CA LYS A 63 -5.79 -19.46 16.90
C LYS A 63 -4.51 -18.62 16.92
N ASP A 64 -4.42 -17.50 16.19
CA ASP A 64 -3.16 -16.75 16.03
C ASP A 64 -3.24 -15.28 16.52
N LEU A 65 -3.99 -15.00 17.59
CA LEU A 65 -4.12 -13.67 18.20
C LEU A 65 -2.76 -13.01 18.51
N ASP A 66 -1.80 -13.76 19.08
CA ASP A 66 -0.47 -13.25 19.42
C ASP A 66 0.33 -12.78 18.18
N CYS A 67 0.19 -13.49 17.05
CA CYS A 67 0.87 -13.11 15.82
C CYS A 67 0.21 -11.89 15.16
N SER A 68 -1.09 -11.70 15.35
CA SER A 68 -1.82 -10.52 14.88
C SER A 68 -1.33 -9.25 15.57
N ASP A 69 -1.20 -9.27 16.90
CA ASP A 69 -0.73 -8.11 17.67
C ASP A 69 0.72 -7.75 17.33
N GLU A 70 1.60 -8.74 17.18
CA GLU A 70 2.98 -8.51 16.73
C GLU A 70 3.05 -7.96 15.30
N ALA A 71 2.20 -8.46 14.40
CA ALA A 71 2.13 -7.99 13.01
C ALA A 71 1.60 -6.55 12.93
N ASP A 72 0.55 -6.22 13.69
CA ASP A 72 0.04 -4.85 13.81
C ASP A 72 1.09 -3.92 14.45
N GLY A 73 1.89 -4.42 15.39
CA GLY A 73 3.04 -3.72 15.95
C GLY A 73 4.07 -3.36 14.88
N ILE A 74 4.45 -4.30 14.01
CA ILE A 74 5.38 -4.04 12.89
C ILE A 74 4.83 -2.96 11.95
N ILE A 75 3.55 -3.07 11.57
CA ILE A 75 2.91 -2.09 10.67
C ILE A 75 2.86 -0.71 11.33
N SER A 76 2.50 -0.65 12.61
CA SER A 76 2.42 0.61 13.37
C SER A 76 3.78 1.30 13.50
N THR A 77 4.85 0.54 13.81
CA THR A 77 6.22 1.07 13.83
C THR A 77 6.63 1.59 12.46
N ALA A 78 6.40 0.81 11.40
CA ALA A 78 6.72 1.23 10.04
C ALA A 78 5.99 2.54 9.66
N PHE A 79 4.70 2.65 10.02
CA PHE A 79 3.91 3.84 9.71
C PHE A 79 4.42 5.07 10.46
N ALA A 80 4.79 4.94 11.73
CA ALA A 80 5.36 6.03 12.50
C ALA A 80 6.70 6.51 11.90
N GLU A 81 7.58 5.59 11.50
CA GLU A 81 8.84 5.91 10.84
C GLU A 81 8.63 6.62 9.50
N TRP A 82 7.76 6.07 8.65
CA TRP A 82 7.45 6.65 7.34
C TRP A 82 6.74 8.00 7.46
N GLU A 83 5.92 8.21 8.49
CA GLU A 83 5.28 9.49 8.78
C GLU A 83 6.31 10.57 9.09
N VAL A 84 7.32 10.26 9.93
CA VAL A 84 8.42 11.19 10.22
C VAL A 84 9.16 11.54 8.93
N ILE A 85 9.47 10.56 8.08
CA ILE A 85 10.15 10.80 6.80
C ILE A 85 9.27 11.67 5.89
N LEU A 86 7.99 11.35 5.72
CA LEU A 86 7.06 12.13 4.90
C LEU A 86 6.97 13.59 5.35
N CYS A 87 6.88 13.84 6.66
CA CYS A 87 6.74 15.17 7.22
C CYS A 87 8.03 16.00 7.21
N THR A 88 9.20 15.36 7.05
CA THR A 88 10.51 16.04 7.05
C THR A 88 11.08 16.26 5.66
N LEU A 89 10.49 15.65 4.63
CA LEU A 89 10.88 15.84 3.24
C LEU A 89 10.58 17.27 2.75
N THR A 90 11.61 17.97 2.31
CA THR A 90 11.53 19.36 1.84
C THR A 90 11.15 19.50 0.36
N ASN A 91 11.19 18.39 -0.39
CA ASN A 91 10.97 18.34 -1.84
C ASN A 91 9.63 17.68 -2.23
N LEU A 92 8.69 17.59 -1.30
CA LEU A 92 7.36 17.03 -1.54
C LEU A 92 6.46 18.06 -2.24
N ASP A 93 5.63 17.62 -3.19
CA ASP A 93 4.66 18.52 -3.84
C ASP A 93 3.72 19.14 -2.78
N LEU A 94 3.37 20.42 -2.94
CA LEU A 94 2.53 21.17 -2.00
C LEU A 94 1.17 20.50 -1.74
N VAL A 95 0.63 19.76 -2.70
CA VAL A 95 -0.59 18.95 -2.53
C VAL A 95 -0.42 17.97 -1.37
N TRP A 96 0.75 17.36 -1.25
CA TRP A 96 1.02 16.43 -0.16
C TRP A 96 1.16 17.14 1.18
N ALA A 97 1.64 18.38 1.24
CA ALA A 97 1.66 19.14 2.49
C ALA A 97 0.24 19.34 3.07
N GLN A 98 -0.75 19.59 2.21
CA GLN A 98 -2.16 19.68 2.61
C GLN A 98 -2.69 18.33 3.10
N VAL A 99 -2.42 17.25 2.37
CA VAL A 99 -2.79 15.87 2.77
C VAL A 99 -2.19 15.50 4.12
N LEU A 100 -0.90 15.81 4.34
CA LEU A 100 -0.19 15.49 5.58
C LEU A 100 -0.66 16.34 6.76
N SER A 101 -1.33 17.46 6.53
CA SER A 101 -1.90 18.30 7.60
C SER A 101 -3.17 17.67 8.20
N ASP A 102 -3.88 16.84 7.45
CA ASP A 102 -5.06 16.11 7.94
C ASP A 102 -4.65 14.72 8.48
N PRO A 103 -4.95 14.38 9.74
CA PRO A 103 -4.54 13.08 10.31
C PRO A 103 -5.14 11.86 9.63
N PHE A 104 -6.35 11.96 9.07
CA PHE A 104 -6.99 10.84 8.36
C PHE A 104 -6.36 10.63 6.99
N LEU A 105 -6.16 11.70 6.22
CA LEU A 105 -5.48 11.62 4.91
C LEU A 105 -4.01 11.24 5.06
N ARG A 106 -3.34 11.69 6.14
CA ARG A 106 -1.99 11.24 6.48
C ARG A 106 -1.92 9.74 6.77
N ARG A 107 -2.90 9.18 7.49
CA ARG A 107 -3.01 7.71 7.63
C ARG A 107 -3.28 7.04 6.30
N LEU A 108 -4.08 7.65 5.42
CA LEU A 108 -4.41 7.10 4.12
C LEU A 108 -3.18 6.96 3.22
N ILE A 109 -2.29 7.96 3.18
CA ILE A 109 -1.06 7.90 2.40
C ILE A 109 -0.08 6.84 2.92
N LEU A 110 0.02 6.65 4.24
CA LEU A 110 0.85 5.60 4.84
C LEU A 110 0.34 4.20 4.44
N ARG A 111 -0.99 4.00 4.50
CA ARG A 111 -1.63 2.76 4.03
C ARG A 111 -1.46 2.55 2.53
N PHE A 112 -1.48 3.62 1.73
CA PHE A 112 -1.17 3.55 0.31
C PHE A 112 0.27 3.11 0.06
N ILE A 113 1.26 3.69 0.77
CA ILE A 113 2.67 3.30 0.66
C ILE A 113 2.83 1.82 0.98
N PHE A 114 2.22 1.36 2.08
CA PHE A 114 2.20 -0.05 2.45
C PHE A 114 1.61 -0.93 1.35
N CYS A 115 0.43 -0.58 0.84
CA CYS A 115 -0.24 -1.30 -0.24
C CYS A 115 0.67 -1.45 -1.46
N ARG A 116 1.25 -0.33 -1.91
CA ARG A 116 2.14 -0.31 -3.08
C ARG A 116 3.39 -1.17 -2.87
N ALA A 117 3.97 -1.13 -1.67
CA ALA A 117 5.15 -1.90 -1.33
C ALA A 117 4.87 -3.41 -1.30
N VAL A 118 3.80 -3.81 -0.62
CA VAL A 118 3.35 -5.20 -0.55
C VAL A 118 3.11 -5.75 -1.96
N LEU A 119 2.35 -5.04 -2.79
CA LEU A 119 2.05 -5.47 -4.16
C LEU A 119 3.29 -5.46 -5.07
N GLY A 120 4.22 -4.51 -4.86
CA GLY A 120 5.47 -4.40 -5.61
C GLY A 120 6.45 -5.53 -5.34
N LEU A 121 6.51 -6.00 -4.09
CA LEU A 121 7.40 -7.08 -3.66
C LEU A 121 6.75 -8.47 -3.82
N PHE A 122 5.43 -8.55 -3.93
CA PHE A 122 4.70 -9.82 -4.04
C PHE A 122 5.04 -10.54 -5.36
N CYS A 123 5.30 -11.85 -5.28
CA CYS A 123 5.57 -12.74 -6.40
C CYS A 123 4.33 -12.92 -7.29
N LEU A 124 3.98 -11.92 -8.09
CA LEU A 124 3.01 -12.09 -9.17
C LEU A 124 3.65 -12.87 -10.34
N HIS A 125 2.87 -13.75 -10.97
CA HIS A 125 3.28 -14.48 -12.18
C HIS A 125 3.52 -13.52 -13.37
N GLU A 126 2.91 -12.33 -13.36
CA GLU A 126 3.05 -11.32 -14.40
C GLU A 126 3.68 -10.05 -13.79
N ARG A 127 4.87 -9.65 -14.28
CA ARG A 127 5.49 -8.36 -13.94
C ARG A 127 4.88 -7.27 -14.80
N GLY A 128 4.12 -6.37 -14.19
CA GLY A 128 3.61 -5.19 -14.88
C GLY A 128 3.22 -4.10 -13.90
N ASN A 129 3.44 -2.84 -14.26
CA ASN A 129 2.96 -1.69 -13.49
C ASN A 129 1.43 -1.67 -13.35
N GLU A 130 0.72 -2.47 -14.16
CA GLU A 130 -0.74 -2.64 -14.10
C GLU A 130 -1.23 -3.28 -12.79
N TYR A 131 -0.36 -3.94 -12.04
CA TYR A 131 -0.68 -4.54 -10.74
C TYR A 131 -0.37 -3.63 -9.55
N LEU A 132 0.22 -2.45 -9.80
CA LEU A 132 0.62 -1.51 -8.75
C LEU A 132 -0.36 -0.34 -8.65
N PRO A 133 -0.70 0.08 -7.43
CA PRO A 133 -1.45 1.31 -7.24
C PRO A 133 -0.53 2.50 -7.56
N VAL A 134 -1.13 3.58 -8.05
CA VAL A 134 -0.42 4.79 -8.48
C VAL A 134 -0.98 5.99 -7.73
N CYS A 135 -0.13 6.92 -7.33
CA CYS A 135 -0.57 8.21 -6.81
C CYS A 135 -0.13 9.37 -7.71
N LEU A 136 -0.90 10.46 -7.66
CA LEU A 136 -0.56 11.73 -8.30
C LEU A 136 -0.69 12.84 -7.26
N PRO A 137 0.30 13.74 -7.11
CA PRO A 137 1.65 13.68 -7.70
C PRO A 137 2.43 12.41 -7.29
N LYS A 138 3.48 12.02 -8.01
CA LYS A 138 4.24 10.82 -7.61
C LYS A 138 4.93 11.05 -6.26
N LEU A 139 4.95 10.02 -5.42
CA LEU A 139 5.78 10.01 -4.21
C LEU A 139 7.26 9.87 -4.57
N PRO A 140 8.18 10.41 -3.73
CA PRO A 140 9.62 10.22 -3.90
C PRO A 140 10.04 8.74 -3.90
N ASP A 141 11.16 8.44 -4.55
CA ASP A 141 11.71 7.09 -4.65
C ASP A 141 12.12 6.49 -3.29
N THR A 142 12.27 7.32 -2.25
CA THR A 142 12.39 6.88 -0.85
C THR A 142 11.24 5.96 -0.43
N PHE A 143 10.05 6.09 -1.05
CA PHE A 143 8.89 5.23 -0.81
C PHE A 143 8.62 4.23 -1.95
N SER A 144 9.64 3.91 -2.76
CA SER A 144 9.58 2.79 -3.70
C SER A 144 9.53 1.44 -2.94
N PRO A 145 8.91 0.38 -3.51
CA PRO A 145 8.79 -0.92 -2.84
C PRO A 145 10.14 -1.52 -2.40
N ASP A 146 11.18 -1.29 -3.19
CA ASP A 146 12.55 -1.81 -3.03
C ASP A 146 13.46 -0.86 -2.24
N SER A 147 12.96 0.27 -1.76
CA SER A 147 13.78 1.20 -0.98
C SER A 147 14.17 0.63 0.38
N GLU A 148 15.33 1.09 0.89
CA GLU A 148 15.79 0.77 2.25
C GLU A 148 14.85 1.29 3.34
N THR A 149 13.97 2.25 3.01
CA THR A 149 12.97 2.79 3.94
C THR A 149 11.78 1.86 4.11
N VAL A 150 11.34 1.20 3.03
CA VAL A 150 10.05 0.50 3.00
C VAL A 150 10.23 -1.01 3.03
N GLN A 151 11.18 -1.54 2.25
CA GLN A 151 11.39 -2.98 2.07
C GLN A 151 11.63 -3.74 3.39
N PRO A 152 12.43 -3.23 4.37
CA PRO A 152 12.72 -3.97 5.60
C PRO A 152 11.47 -4.30 6.43
N SER A 153 10.50 -3.39 6.49
CA SER A 153 9.26 -3.58 7.24
C SER A 153 8.38 -4.67 6.62
N ILE A 154 8.27 -4.69 5.29
CA ILE A 154 7.54 -5.76 4.58
C ILE A 154 8.25 -7.11 4.77
N LYS A 155 9.58 -7.13 4.72
CA LYS A 155 10.38 -8.33 4.96
C LYS A 155 10.23 -8.86 6.38
N ARG A 156 10.19 -7.98 7.38
CA ARG A 156 9.97 -8.35 8.78
C ARG A 156 8.58 -8.95 8.97
N LEU A 157 7.54 -8.33 8.41
CA LEU A 157 6.17 -8.82 8.45
C LEU A 157 6.02 -10.19 7.79
N ALA A 158 6.56 -10.35 6.57
CA ALA A 158 6.50 -11.62 5.85
C ALA A 158 7.23 -12.76 6.57
N ARG A 159 8.36 -12.47 7.24
CA ARG A 159 9.07 -13.45 8.07
C ARG A 159 8.28 -13.84 9.32
N LEU A 160 7.70 -12.85 10.02
CA LEU A 160 6.87 -13.10 11.20
C LEU A 160 5.74 -14.08 10.87
N LEU A 161 5.04 -13.81 9.76
CA LEU A 161 3.91 -14.61 9.29
C LEU A 161 4.34 -15.87 8.50
N LYS A 162 5.64 -16.15 8.36
CA LYS A 162 6.20 -17.30 7.63
C LYS A 162 5.73 -17.40 6.17
N VAL A 163 5.53 -16.26 5.52
CA VAL A 163 5.11 -16.12 4.11
C VAL A 163 6.17 -15.46 3.24
N GLY A 164 7.44 -15.53 3.66
CA GLY A 164 8.57 -14.92 2.95
C GLY A 164 8.70 -15.37 1.49
N ASP A 165 8.35 -16.63 1.20
CA ASP A 165 8.42 -17.21 -0.16
C ASP A 165 7.40 -16.59 -1.13
N CYS A 166 6.39 -15.87 -0.62
CA CYS A 166 5.45 -15.11 -1.42
C CYS A 166 6.03 -13.79 -1.96
N PHE A 167 7.22 -13.37 -1.52
CA PHE A 167 7.81 -12.06 -1.84
C PHE A 167 9.20 -12.20 -2.47
N ARG A 168 9.58 -11.20 -3.28
CA ARG A 168 10.95 -11.02 -3.81
C ARG A 168 11.56 -9.80 -3.13
N PHE A 169 12.59 -10.04 -2.32
CA PHE A 169 13.37 -9.00 -1.65
C PHE A 169 14.72 -8.81 -2.33
#